data_AF-A0A7S0CBC4-F1
#
_entry.id   AF-A0A7S0CBC4-F1
#
_cell.length_a   1.000
_cell.length_b   1.000
_cell.length_c   1.000
_cell.angle_alpha   90.00
_cell.angle_beta   90.00
_cell.angle_gamma   90.00
#
_symmetry.space_group_name_H-M   'P 1'
#
loop_
_entity.id
_entity.type
_entity.pdbx_description
1 polymer ?
#
loop_
_entity_poly.entity_id
_entity_poly.type
_entity_poly.pdbx_seq_one_letter_code
_entity_poly.pdbx_strand_id
1 'polypeptide(L)'
;AVSSSNNQFGILVGYESVRCNLEDFESIFPMDPLDYGDGTCWVECQLRNKGSENKLLVTTGWSLQKRSSDGAWLINSIDWQDFRDKFRPGIGREEWDRSFG
;
A
#
# COMPACT_ATOMS: atom_id res chain seq x y z
N ALA A 1 -4.68 12.22 19.38
CA ALA A 1 -4.30 12.37 17.97
C ALA A 1 -5.45 13.07 17.24
N VAL A 2 -5.20 14.23 16.63
CA VAL A 2 -6.22 14.99 15.89
C VAL A 2 -6.32 14.38 14.50
N SER A 3 -7.41 13.65 14.25
CA SER A 3 -7.76 13.13 12.92
C SER A 3 -8.15 14.31 12.03
N SER A 4 -7.27 14.70 11.11
CA SER A 4 -7.62 15.64 10.04
C SER A 4 -8.34 14.88 8.93
N SER A 5 -9.56 15.29 8.59
CA SER A 5 -10.43 14.66 7.58
C SER A 5 -9.81 14.58 6.17
N ASN A 6 -8.70 15.28 5.92
CA ASN A 6 -8.07 15.37 4.60
C ASN A 6 -6.90 14.39 4.39
N ASN A 7 -6.54 13.59 5.40
CA ASN A 7 -5.42 12.63 5.33
C ASN A 7 -5.92 11.18 5.42
N GLN A 8 -6.99 10.87 4.69
CA GLN A 8 -7.57 9.53 4.62
C GLN A 8 -7.37 8.97 3.21
N PHE A 9 -6.83 7.76 3.12
CA PHE A 9 -6.62 7.06 1.86
C PHE A 9 -7.35 5.72 1.94
N GLY A 10 -8.12 5.41 0.90
CA GLY A 10 -8.83 4.13 0.77
C GLY A 10 -8.12 3.23 -0.23
N ILE A 11 -7.81 2.00 0.17
CA ILE A 11 -7.30 0.97 -0.74
C ILE A 11 -8.51 0.16 -1.24
N LEU A 12 -8.88 0.34 -2.50
CA LEU A 12 -9.94 -0.44 -3.13
C LEU A 12 -9.34 -1.71 -3.74
N VAL A 13 -9.58 -2.86 -3.12
CA VAL A 13 -9.18 -4.17 -3.65
C VAL A 13 -10.26 -4.65 -4.62
N GLY A 14 -10.14 -4.27 -5.89
CA GLY A 14 -10.93 -4.84 -6.98
C GLY A 14 -10.17 -5.96 -7.67
N TYR A 15 -10.78 -7.14 -7.81
CA TYR A 15 -10.29 -8.18 -8.73
C TYR A 15 -11.43 -8.62 -9.63
N GLU A 16 -11.29 -8.40 -10.93
CA GLU A 16 -12.25 -8.89 -11.92
C GLU A 16 -12.13 -10.41 -12.09
N SER A 17 -13.29 -11.03 -12.12
CA SER A 17 -13.59 -12.40 -12.55
C SER A 17 -13.38 -13.54 -11.53
N VAL A 18 -14.54 -14.04 -11.07
CA VAL A 18 -14.84 -15.44 -10.68
C VAL A 18 -14.14 -15.98 -9.42
N ARG A 19 -14.87 -15.93 -8.30
CA ARG A 19 -14.63 -16.69 -7.04
C ARG A 19 -13.40 -16.28 -6.21
N CYS A 20 -13.20 -14.99 -5.96
CA CYS A 20 -12.36 -14.57 -4.83
C CYS A 20 -13.28 -14.26 -3.65
N ASN A 21 -13.18 -15.05 -2.57
CA ASN A 21 -13.91 -14.74 -1.35
C ASN A 21 -13.09 -13.64 -0.64
N LEU A 22 -13.71 -12.52 -0.23
CA LEU A 22 -12.98 -11.46 0.49
C LEU A 22 -12.36 -11.99 1.80
N GLU A 23 -12.91 -13.08 2.32
CA GLU A 23 -12.38 -13.85 3.45
C GLU A 23 -10.98 -14.44 3.21
N ASP A 24 -10.55 -14.57 1.95
CA ASP A 24 -9.23 -15.09 1.56
C ASP A 24 -8.12 -14.05 1.72
N PHE A 25 -8.45 -12.79 2.04
CA PHE A 25 -7.48 -11.71 2.17
C PHE A 25 -7.39 -11.16 3.60
N GLU A 26 -6.19 -10.71 3.95
CA GLU A 26 -5.90 -10.01 5.18
C GLU A 26 -5.21 -8.69 4.86
N SER A 27 -5.75 -7.59 5.39
CA SER A 27 -5.06 -6.31 5.43
C SER A 27 -4.38 -6.15 6.78
N ILE A 28 -3.06 -5.96 6.79
CA ILE A 28 -2.30 -5.55 7.98
C ILE A 28 -2.21 -4.03 7.95
N PHE A 29 -2.97 -3.35 8.81
CA PHE A 29 -3.11 -1.89 8.79
C PHE A 29 -3.06 -1.27 10.19
N PRO A 30 -2.25 -0.22 10.38
CA PRO A 30 -0.90 -0.08 9.87
C PRO A 30 0.07 -0.97 10.66
N MET A 31 1.17 -1.36 10.04
CA MET A 31 2.32 -1.92 10.77
C MET A 31 2.87 -0.87 11.74
N ASP A 32 3.62 -1.33 12.75
CA ASP A 32 4.30 -0.41 13.67
C ASP A 32 5.16 0.60 12.88
N PRO A 33 5.05 1.91 13.17
CA PRO A 33 5.83 2.91 12.46
C PRO A 33 7.33 2.69 12.67
N LEU A 34 8.09 2.71 11.58
CA LEU A 34 9.55 2.73 11.64
C LEU A 34 10.01 4.19 11.74
N ASP A 35 10.37 4.62 12.95
CA ASP A 35 10.96 5.94 13.21
C ASP A 35 12.48 5.88 12.99
N TYR A 36 13.01 6.74 12.12
CA TYR A 36 14.43 6.79 11.80
C TYR A 36 15.24 7.65 12.79
N GLY A 37 14.58 8.38 13.71
CA GLY A 37 15.22 9.22 14.72
C GLY A 37 15.74 10.57 14.19
N ASP A 38 15.62 10.84 12.90
CA ASP A 38 16.01 12.08 12.24
C ASP A 38 14.82 13.00 11.91
N GLY A 39 13.64 12.68 12.45
CA GLY A 39 12.39 13.36 12.12
C GLY A 39 11.71 12.83 10.85
N THR A 40 12.17 11.70 10.31
CA THR A 40 11.46 10.92 9.29
C THR A 40 10.91 9.62 9.86
N CYS A 41 9.82 9.13 9.29
CA CYS A 41 9.17 7.89 9.71
C CYS A 41 8.59 7.17 8.48
N TRP A 42 8.49 5.84 8.55
CA TRP A 42 7.81 5.01 7.55
C TRP A 42 6.64 4.28 8.17
N VAL A 43 5.48 4.36 7.53
CA VAL A 43 4.29 3.57 7.88
C VAL A 43 3.95 2.68 6.71
N GLU A 44 3.78 1.38 6.97
CA GLU A 44 3.48 0.38 5.95
C GLU A 44 2.12 -0.28 6.19
N CYS A 45 1.43 -0.61 5.10
CA CYS A 45 0.25 -1.45 5.10
C CYS A 45 0.43 -2.57 4.06
N GLN A 46 0.03 -3.78 4.44
CA GLN A 46 0.18 -4.96 3.58
C GLN A 46 -1.19 -5.56 3.27
N LEU A 47 -1.35 -6.05 2.05
CA LEU A 47 -2.42 -6.95 1.64
C LEU A 47 -1.83 -8.33 1.42
N ARG A 48 -2.36 -9.33 2.13
CA ARG A 48 -1.90 -10.72 2.09
C ARG A 48 -3.05 -11.66 1.75
N ASN A 49 -2.73 -12.82 1.18
CA ASN A 49 -3.64 -13.95 1.03
C ASN A 49 -3.55 -14.84 2.28
N LYS A 50 -4.69 -15.13 2.93
CA LYS A 50 -4.81 -15.97 4.14
C LYS A 50 -4.64 -17.47 3.91
N GLY A 51 -4.49 -17.90 2.66
CA GLY A 51 -4.22 -19.28 2.30
C GLY A 51 -2.93 -19.82 2.93
N SER A 52 -2.66 -21.10 2.71
CA SER A 52 -1.55 -21.88 3.32
C SER A 52 -0.16 -21.27 3.19
N GLU A 53 0.05 -20.32 2.26
CA GLU A 53 1.35 -19.71 1.98
C GLU A 53 1.50 -18.29 2.55
N ASN A 54 0.44 -17.69 3.10
CA ASN A 54 0.44 -16.30 3.56
C ASN A 54 1.15 -15.35 2.57
N LYS A 55 0.73 -15.37 1.30
CA LYS A 55 1.44 -14.68 0.21
C LYS A 55 1.20 -13.16 0.31
N LEU A 56 2.27 -12.36 0.32
CA LEU A 56 2.19 -10.91 0.18
C LEU A 56 1.75 -10.55 -1.24
N LEU A 57 0.68 -9.78 -1.36
CA LEU A 57 0.10 -9.39 -2.64
C LEU A 57 0.43 -7.95 -2.99
N VAL A 58 0.27 -7.04 -2.03
CA VAL A 58 0.53 -5.62 -2.20
C VAL A 58 1.13 -5.08 -0.91
N THR A 59 2.10 -4.20 -1.01
CA THR A 59 2.46 -3.29 0.09
C THR A 59 2.29 -1.86 -0.37
N THR A 60 1.81 -1.01 0.51
CA THR A 60 1.80 0.44 0.34
C THR A 60 2.41 1.04 1.59
N GLY A 61 3.21 2.08 1.42
CA GLY A 61 3.76 2.79 2.55
C GLY A 61 3.90 4.27 2.30
N TRP A 62 4.00 4.98 3.41
CA TRP A 62 4.09 6.43 3.47
C TRP A 62 5.40 6.79 4.15
N SER A 63 6.24 7.56 3.46
CA SER A 63 7.30 8.31 4.10
C SER A 63 6.68 9.55 4.72
N LEU A 64 6.88 9.71 6.02
CA LEU A 64 6.41 10.84 6.81
C LEU A 64 7.60 11.69 7.21
N GLN A 65 7.43 13.01 7.17
CA GLN A 65 8.39 13.98 7.68
C GLN A 65 7.75 14.82 8.77
N LYS A 66 8.46 14.97 9.88
CA LYS A 66 8.03 15.77 11.00
C LYS A 66 8.25 17.25 10.70
N ARG A 67 7.17 18.03 10.69
CA ARG A 67 7.22 19.48 10.52
C ARG A 67 7.84 20.13 11.74
N SER A 68 8.85 20.97 11.53
CA SER A 68 9.61 21.63 12.60
C SER A 68 8.80 22.63 13.42
N SER A 69 7.77 23.27 12.84
CA SER A 69 7.00 24.32 13.51
C SER A 69 6.11 23.83 14.64
N ASP A 70 5.57 22.61 14.53
CA ASP A 70 4.56 22.08 15.45
C ASP A 70 4.67 20.57 15.71
N GLY A 71 5.66 19.91 15.13
CA GLY A 71 5.90 18.48 15.31
C GLY A 71 4.90 17.57 14.59
N ALA A 72 4.06 18.11 13.70
CA ALA A 72 3.09 17.31 12.94
C ALA A 72 3.79 16.39 11.92
N TRP A 73 3.32 15.16 11.76
CA TRP A 73 3.79 14.27 10.70
C TRP A 73 3.05 14.56 9.40
N LEU A 74 3.79 14.90 8.36
CA LEU A 74 3.28 15.18 7.02
C LEU A 74 3.74 14.10 6.05
N ILE A 75 2.89 13.75 5.08
CA ILE A 75 3.28 12.82 4.01
C ILE A 75 4.31 13.50 3.13
N ASN A 76 5.47 12.87 3.01
CA ASN A 76 6.56 13.27 2.12
C ASN A 76 6.51 12.48 0.81
N SER A 77 6.30 11.16 0.88
CA SER A 77 6.12 10.30 -0.30
C SER A 77 5.18 9.14 0.00
N ILE A 78 4.66 8.54 -1.07
CA ILE A 78 3.87 7.31 -1.03
C ILE A 78 4.53 6.35 -2.00
N ASP A 79 4.85 5.15 -1.56
CA ASP A 79 5.31 4.08 -2.42
C ASP A 79 4.35 2.90 -2.34
N TRP A 80 4.21 2.19 -3.45
CA TRP A 80 3.43 0.98 -3.52
C TRP A 80 4.17 -0.05 -4.37
N GLN A 81 4.10 -1.31 -3.94
CA GLN A 81 4.62 -2.45 -4.68
C GLN A 81 3.52 -3.49 -4.77
N ASP A 82 3.37 -4.06 -5.96
CA ASP A 82 2.39 -5.09 -6.24
C ASP A 82 3.12 -6.36 -6.69
N PHE A 83 2.89 -7.43 -5.96
CA PHE A 83 3.53 -8.73 -6.10
C PHE A 83 2.59 -9.78 -6.70
N ARG A 84 1.40 -9.36 -7.16
CA ARG A 84 0.42 -10.28 -7.76
C ARG A 84 0.98 -10.82 -9.07
N ASP A 85 0.75 -12.11 -9.35
CA ASP A 85 1.36 -12.79 -10.51
C ASP A 85 0.90 -12.23 -11.87
N LYS A 86 -0.22 -11.49 -11.91
CA LYS A 86 -0.72 -10.77 -13.09
C LYS A 86 -0.21 -9.33 -13.19
N PHE A 87 0.39 -8.80 -12.13
CA PHE A 87 1.00 -7.49 -12.16
C PHE A 87 2.33 -7.54 -12.93
N ARG A 88 2.55 -6.54 -13.77
CA ARG A 88 3.75 -6.39 -14.60
C ARG A 88 4.25 -4.96 -14.42
N PRO A 89 5.16 -4.71 -13.46
CA PRO A 89 5.70 -3.37 -13.26
C PRO A 89 6.41 -2.91 -14.55
N GLY A 90 6.07 -1.71 -15.04
CA GLY A 90 6.71 -1.09 -16.20
C GLY A 90 6.09 -1.39 -17.57
N ILE A 91 4.97 -2.11 -17.64
CA ILE A 91 4.17 -2.20 -18.86
C ILE A 91 3.12 -1.07 -18.79
N GLY A 92 3.35 0.00 -19.54
CA GLY A 92 2.33 1.03 -19.75
C GLY A 92 1.14 0.46 -20.51
N ARG A 93 0.05 1.24 -20.61
CA ARG A 93 -1.17 0.80 -21.32
C ARG A 93 -0.86 0.32 -22.74
N GLU A 94 0.04 1.00 -23.44
CA GLU A 94 0.45 0.63 -24.80
C GLU A 94 1.23 -0.69 -24.85
N GLU A 95 2.17 -0.90 -23.94
CA GLU A 95 2.91 -2.17 -23.87
C GLU A 95 2.00 -3.35 -23.47
N TRP A 96 0.94 -3.07 -22.71
CA TRP A 96 -0.04 -4.06 -22.29
C TRP A 96 -0.89 -4.52 -23.48
N ASP A 97 -1.50 -3.56 -24.19
CA ASP A 97 -2.33 -3.82 -25.37
C ASP A 97 -1.52 -4.52 -26.46
N ARG A 98 -0.22 -4.20 -26.61
CA ARG A 98 0.65 -4.89 -27.58
C ARG A 98 0.97 -6.34 -27.21
N SER A 99 1.12 -6.64 -25.92
CA SER A 99 1.59 -7.95 -25.46
C SER A 99 0.45 -8.94 -25.24
N PHE A 100 -0.75 -8.43 -24.97
CA PHE A 100 -1.89 -9.24 -24.53
C PHE A 100 -3.24 -8.82 -25.13
N GLY A 101 -3.29 -7.77 -25.96
CA GLY A 101 -4.47 -7.34 -26.72
C GLY A 101 -4.61 -8.01 -28.08
#